data_AF-A0A1W9Z500-F1
#
_entry.id   AF-A0A1W9Z500-F1
#
_cell.length_a   1.000
_cell.length_b   1.000
_cell.length_c   1.000
_cell.angle_alpha   90.00
_cell.angle_beta   90.00
_cell.angle_gamma   90.00
#
_symmetry.space_group_name_H-M   'P 1'
#
loop_
_entity.id
_entity.type
_entity.pdbx_description
1 polymer ?
#
loop_
_entity_poly.entity_id
_entity_poly.type
_entity_poly.pdbx_seq_one_letter_code
_entity_poly.pdbx_strand_id
1 'polypeptide(L)'
;LIAQGCRALIEMGPHPVLAVAMTETVEASGADAVAVLGSLRRDEGDWPRFVTSLAEAHVAGVTVDWAAVFAPWRPQRVQLPTYAFQHQRYWLSGTPVGNVASAGLDGAGHPLLGAVVAQPESGGVVLTGRLSVVEQPWLTDHVVGGVVLFPGTGFVELVIRAGDEVGCGVIEELTLGAPLVVPDHDQVRIQVVVGGVGEFGGRPVSVYSRGGEAESDWVLHAEGRLGAGGVAGPAADLSVWPPEGTVSVDISDGYERLARRGYVYGRAFRGLRSMWRRGEELFAEVGVPEDAGVDLSGFGLHPVVFDAALHAVAVAVDDMEISVPFAWEQVSLHAAGAGAVRA
;
A
#
# COMPACT_ATOMS: atom_id res chain seq x y z
N LEU A 1 -46.96 15.72 -36.69
CA LEU A 1 -45.60 15.14 -36.83
C LEU A 1 -44.88 15.09 -35.50
N ILE A 2 -44.53 16.22 -34.87
CA ILE A 2 -43.87 16.24 -33.56
C ILE A 2 -44.70 15.49 -32.49
N ALA A 3 -45.98 15.83 -32.36
CA ALA A 3 -46.90 15.13 -31.45
C ALA A 3 -47.14 13.64 -31.79
N GLN A 4 -46.74 13.19 -32.98
CA GLN A 4 -46.82 11.79 -33.42
C GLN A 4 -45.50 11.03 -33.17
N GLY A 5 -44.51 11.66 -32.52
CA GLY A 5 -43.23 11.05 -32.17
C GLY A 5 -42.16 11.16 -33.25
N CYS A 6 -42.35 11.94 -34.32
CA CYS A 6 -41.29 12.16 -35.31
C CYS A 6 -40.11 12.91 -34.68
N ARG A 7 -38.90 12.35 -34.80
CA ARG A 7 -37.64 12.93 -34.27
C ARG A 7 -36.76 13.58 -35.33
N ALA A 8 -37.14 13.52 -36.60
CA ALA A 8 -36.48 14.21 -37.69
C ALA A 8 -37.50 14.71 -38.71
N LEU A 9 -37.29 15.91 -39.23
CA LEU A 9 -38.04 16.56 -40.29
C LEU A 9 -37.07 16.85 -41.44
N ILE A 10 -37.30 16.26 -42.62
CA ILE A 10 -36.43 16.41 -43.78
C ILE A 10 -37.15 17.22 -44.85
N GLU A 11 -36.59 18.37 -45.21
CA GLU A 11 -37.06 19.19 -46.32
C GLU A 11 -36.53 18.67 -47.65
N MET A 12 -37.44 18.18 -48.48
CA MET A 12 -37.16 17.67 -49.82
C MET A 12 -37.20 18.80 -50.85
N GLY A 13 -36.06 19.17 -51.42
CA GLY A 13 -35.98 20.29 -52.38
C GLY A 13 -34.54 20.72 -52.70
N PRO A 14 -34.35 21.61 -53.68
CA PRO A 14 -33.02 22.04 -54.14
C PRO A 14 -32.26 22.93 -53.14
N HIS A 15 -32.94 23.45 -52.12
CA HIS A 15 -32.38 24.21 -51.01
C HIS A 15 -33.42 24.29 -49.89
N PRO A 16 -33.04 24.28 -48.61
CA PRO A 16 -33.98 24.45 -47.50
C PRO A 16 -34.59 25.86 -47.48
N VAL A 17 -35.89 25.97 -47.68
CA VAL A 17 -36.69 27.20 -47.57
C VAL A 17 -37.49 27.22 -46.27
N LEU A 18 -37.89 26.05 -45.78
CA LEU A 18 -38.75 25.89 -44.61
C LEU A 18 -37.98 25.60 -43.32
N ALA A 19 -36.69 25.28 -43.41
CA ALA A 19 -35.87 24.90 -42.25
C ALA A 19 -36.01 25.85 -41.06
N VAL A 20 -35.95 27.18 -41.27
CA VAL A 20 -36.10 28.18 -40.20
C VAL A 20 -37.46 28.07 -39.51
N ALA A 21 -38.54 28.07 -40.30
CA ALA A 21 -39.89 27.97 -39.77
C ALA A 21 -40.16 26.63 -39.07
N MET A 22 -39.57 25.54 -39.57
CA MET A 22 -39.63 24.22 -38.94
C MET A 22 -38.89 24.20 -37.60
N THR A 23 -37.69 24.80 -37.53
CA THR A 23 -36.93 24.92 -36.28
C THR A 23 -37.68 25.75 -35.24
N GLU A 24 -38.20 26.92 -35.61
CA GLU A 24 -39.02 27.76 -34.71
C GLU A 24 -40.26 27.01 -34.19
N THR A 25 -40.90 26.22 -35.07
CA THR A 25 -42.06 25.40 -34.68
C THR A 25 -41.67 24.28 -33.70
N VAL A 26 -40.51 23.65 -33.91
CA VAL A 26 -39.95 22.63 -32.98
C VAL A 26 -39.67 23.26 -31.63
N GLU A 27 -38.98 24.39 -31.59
CA GLU A 27 -38.65 25.11 -30.36
C GLU A 27 -39.90 25.55 -29.60
N ALA A 28 -40.88 26.15 -30.30
CA ALA A 28 -42.15 26.58 -29.70
C ALA A 28 -42.99 25.41 -29.16
N SER A 29 -42.80 24.19 -29.69
CA SER A 29 -43.50 22.99 -29.21
C SER A 29 -42.92 22.42 -27.91
N GLY A 30 -41.74 22.90 -27.47
CA GLY A 30 -41.04 22.38 -26.28
C GLY A 30 -40.52 20.94 -26.45
N ALA A 31 -40.45 20.44 -27.69
CA ALA A 31 -39.93 19.12 -27.97
C ALA A 31 -38.41 19.14 -28.06
N ASP A 32 -37.74 18.44 -27.15
CA ASP A 32 -36.29 18.27 -27.23
C ASP A 32 -35.90 17.31 -28.38
N ALA A 33 -34.77 17.63 -29.01
CA ALA A 33 -34.04 16.75 -29.94
C ALA A 33 -34.79 16.33 -31.22
N VAL A 34 -35.59 17.21 -31.83
CA VAL A 34 -36.09 16.99 -33.21
C VAL A 34 -35.13 17.63 -34.22
N ALA A 35 -34.51 16.82 -35.08
CA ALA A 35 -33.61 17.32 -36.12
C ALA A 35 -34.38 17.92 -37.30
N VAL A 36 -33.98 19.09 -37.79
CA VAL A 36 -34.49 19.71 -39.02
C VAL A 36 -33.38 19.68 -40.06
N LEU A 37 -33.59 18.97 -41.16
CA LEU A 37 -32.56 18.66 -42.15
C LEU A 37 -33.02 19.03 -43.55
N GLY A 38 -32.09 19.40 -44.42
CA GLY A 38 -32.36 19.64 -45.85
C GLY A 38 -31.78 18.52 -46.70
N SER A 39 -32.49 18.13 -47.76
CA SER A 39 -32.01 17.12 -48.72
C SER A 39 -30.88 17.63 -49.62
N LEU A 40 -31.02 18.84 -50.19
CA LEU A 40 -29.99 19.51 -51.00
C LEU A 40 -29.79 20.95 -50.53
N ARG A 41 -28.69 21.56 -50.98
CA ARG A 41 -28.40 22.99 -50.80
C ARG A 41 -28.27 23.66 -52.15
N ARG A 42 -28.51 24.98 -52.14
CA ARG A 42 -28.44 25.86 -53.31
C ARG A 42 -27.02 25.78 -53.84
N ASP A 43 -26.91 25.60 -55.15
CA ASP A 43 -25.65 25.47 -55.88
C ASP A 43 -24.78 24.27 -55.46
N GLU A 44 -25.33 23.33 -54.68
CA GLU A 44 -24.68 22.09 -54.21
C GLU A 44 -25.56 20.87 -54.57
N GLY A 45 -26.04 20.79 -55.81
CA GLY A 45 -26.93 19.70 -56.27
C GLY A 45 -26.21 18.39 -56.60
N ASP A 46 -25.01 18.17 -56.08
CA ASP A 46 -24.14 17.06 -56.44
C ASP A 46 -24.24 15.86 -55.46
N TRP A 47 -23.63 14.74 -55.85
CA TRP A 47 -23.64 13.52 -55.07
C TRP A 47 -22.99 13.68 -53.67
N PRO A 48 -21.84 14.36 -53.52
CA PRO A 48 -21.28 14.70 -52.21
C PRO A 48 -22.26 15.38 -51.26
N ARG A 49 -23.02 16.40 -51.72
CA ARG A 49 -24.00 17.07 -50.85
C ARG A 49 -25.12 16.13 -50.44
N PHE A 50 -25.63 15.32 -51.36
CA PHE A 50 -26.70 14.38 -51.03
C PHE A 50 -26.24 13.32 -50.00
N VAL A 51 -25.05 12.73 -50.17
CA VAL A 51 -24.47 11.78 -49.20
C VAL A 51 -24.20 12.45 -47.85
N THR A 52 -23.79 13.72 -47.84
CA THR A 52 -23.62 14.50 -46.61
C THR A 52 -24.95 14.68 -45.88
N SER A 53 -26.04 14.98 -46.59
CA SER A 53 -27.38 15.08 -45.99
C SER A 53 -27.88 13.75 -45.41
N LEU A 54 -27.54 12.62 -46.05
CA LEU A 54 -27.80 11.28 -45.48
C LEU A 54 -26.96 11.01 -44.23
N ALA A 55 -25.70 11.45 -44.20
CA ALA A 55 -24.86 11.33 -43.02
C ALA A 55 -25.37 12.19 -41.86
N GLU A 56 -25.82 13.41 -42.13
CA GLU A 56 -26.47 14.30 -41.14
C GLU A 56 -27.73 13.64 -40.57
N ALA A 57 -28.56 13.02 -41.43
CA ALA A 57 -29.72 12.25 -41.00
C ALA A 57 -29.35 11.05 -40.13
N HIS A 58 -28.31 10.31 -40.50
CA HIS A 58 -27.82 9.17 -39.73
C HIS A 58 -27.30 9.57 -38.34
N VAL A 59 -26.53 10.65 -38.25
CA VAL A 59 -26.05 11.22 -36.98
C VAL A 59 -27.22 11.72 -36.12
N ALA A 60 -28.28 12.22 -36.74
CA ALA A 60 -29.53 12.60 -36.07
C ALA A 60 -30.42 11.40 -35.67
N GLY A 61 -29.98 10.16 -35.89
CA GLY A 61 -30.69 8.94 -35.50
C GLY A 61 -31.71 8.43 -36.52
N VAL A 62 -31.73 8.97 -37.74
CA VAL A 62 -32.55 8.43 -38.84
C VAL A 62 -31.86 7.18 -39.40
N THR A 63 -32.62 6.09 -39.51
CA THR A 63 -32.14 4.87 -40.18
C THR A 63 -31.96 5.13 -41.67
N VAL A 64 -30.71 5.08 -42.14
CA VAL A 64 -30.35 5.19 -43.56
C VAL A 64 -29.96 3.81 -44.07
N ASP A 65 -30.53 3.39 -45.20
CA ASP A 65 -30.12 2.19 -45.90
C ASP A 65 -28.82 2.44 -46.70
N TRP A 66 -27.69 2.36 -46.01
CA TRP A 66 -26.37 2.52 -46.63
C TRP A 66 -26.08 1.44 -47.69
N ALA A 67 -26.71 0.28 -47.62
CA ALA A 67 -26.53 -0.75 -48.65
C ALA A 67 -27.16 -0.31 -49.97
N ALA A 68 -28.36 0.28 -49.94
CA ALA A 68 -28.98 0.88 -51.12
C ALA A 68 -28.17 2.06 -51.66
N VAL A 69 -27.66 2.92 -50.78
CA VAL A 69 -26.81 4.07 -51.17
C VAL A 69 -25.57 3.63 -51.91
N PHE A 70 -24.91 2.54 -51.50
CA PHE A 70 -23.65 2.10 -52.12
C PHE A 70 -23.80 0.97 -53.14
N ALA A 71 -25.02 0.47 -53.40
CA ALA A 71 -25.27 -0.66 -54.32
C ALA A 71 -24.63 -0.50 -55.71
N PRO A 72 -24.63 0.70 -56.36
CA PRO A 72 -23.96 0.89 -57.65
C PRO A 72 -22.44 0.66 -57.65
N TRP A 73 -21.78 0.75 -56.49
CA TRP A 73 -20.32 0.75 -56.37
C TRP A 73 -19.71 -0.57 -55.88
N ARG A 74 -20.52 -1.62 -55.64
CA ARG A 74 -20.06 -2.95 -55.20
C ARG A 74 -19.06 -2.91 -54.01
N PRO A 75 -19.44 -2.34 -52.85
CA PRO A 75 -18.52 -2.14 -51.74
C PRO A 75 -17.99 -3.47 -51.20
N GLN A 76 -16.75 -3.45 -50.70
CA GLN A 76 -16.09 -4.57 -50.01
C GLN A 76 -15.85 -4.19 -48.55
N ARG A 77 -15.94 -5.16 -47.63
CA ARG A 77 -15.56 -4.95 -46.22
C ARG A 77 -14.04 -4.90 -46.12
N VAL A 78 -13.53 -3.88 -45.45
CA VAL A 78 -12.10 -3.72 -45.14
C VAL A 78 -11.89 -3.73 -43.64
N GLN A 79 -10.69 -4.11 -43.18
CA GLN A 79 -10.35 -3.97 -41.77
C GLN A 79 -10.16 -2.49 -41.43
N LEU A 80 -10.82 -2.05 -40.35
CA LEU A 80 -10.64 -0.74 -39.76
C LEU A 80 -9.91 -0.90 -38.41
N PRO A 81 -9.28 0.18 -37.89
CA PRO A 81 -8.81 0.19 -36.51
C PRO A 81 -9.90 -0.28 -35.54
N THR A 82 -9.51 -1.02 -34.51
CA THR A 82 -10.45 -1.48 -33.49
C THR A 82 -11.01 -0.30 -32.69
N TYR A 83 -12.17 -0.50 -32.07
CA TYR A 83 -12.78 0.50 -31.18
C TYR A 83 -11.80 0.95 -30.09
N ALA A 84 -11.67 2.26 -29.90
CA ALA A 84 -10.83 2.84 -28.86
C ALA A 84 -11.55 2.74 -27.50
N PHE A 85 -11.43 1.59 -26.84
CA PHE A 85 -11.98 1.41 -25.49
C PHE A 85 -11.38 2.44 -24.52
N GLN A 86 -12.20 2.94 -23.59
CA GLN A 86 -11.71 3.78 -22.50
C GLN A 86 -11.01 2.89 -21.47
N HIS A 87 -9.68 2.95 -21.41
CA HIS A 87 -8.90 2.10 -20.53
C HIS A 87 -8.93 2.67 -19.11
N GLN A 88 -9.79 2.10 -18.27
CA GLN A 88 -9.80 2.32 -16.83
C GLN A 88 -9.37 1.05 -16.10
N ARG A 89 -8.51 1.21 -15.09
CA ARG A 89 -8.00 0.09 -14.29
C ARG A 89 -9.05 -0.33 -13.28
N TYR A 90 -9.76 -1.42 -13.56
CA TYR A 90 -10.65 -2.08 -12.62
C TYR A 90 -10.00 -3.36 -12.12
N TRP A 91 -9.46 -3.34 -10.91
CA TRP A 91 -8.80 -4.48 -10.26
C TRP A 91 -9.32 -4.65 -8.84
N LEU A 92 -9.46 -5.89 -8.38
CA LEU A 92 -9.69 -6.19 -6.97
C LEU A 92 -8.37 -5.91 -6.23
N SER A 93 -8.32 -4.82 -5.49
CA SER A 93 -7.23 -4.56 -4.55
C SER A 93 -7.40 -5.50 -3.35
N GLY A 94 -6.30 -5.99 -2.78
CA GLY A 94 -6.21 -7.14 -1.88
C GLY A 94 -7.37 -7.30 -0.91
N THR A 95 -7.78 -8.55 -0.68
CA THR A 95 -8.79 -8.90 0.32
C THR A 95 -8.39 -8.24 1.64
N PRO A 96 -9.26 -7.44 2.29
CA PRO A 96 -9.06 -7.07 3.69
C PRO A 96 -8.74 -8.35 4.44
N VAL A 97 -7.87 -8.29 5.46
CA VAL A 97 -7.60 -9.41 6.39
C VAL A 97 -8.92 -10.16 6.58
N GLY A 98 -9.06 -11.32 5.94
CA GLY A 98 -10.37 -11.93 5.74
C GLY A 98 -11.00 -12.08 7.11
N ASN A 99 -12.27 -11.69 7.29
CA ASN A 99 -12.90 -11.66 8.61
C ASN A 99 -12.72 -13.03 9.31
N VAL A 100 -11.72 -13.11 10.18
CA VAL A 100 -11.28 -14.35 10.82
C VAL A 100 -12.31 -14.83 11.85
N ALA A 101 -13.26 -13.97 12.21
CA ALA A 101 -14.42 -14.33 13.03
C ALA A 101 -15.29 -15.40 12.36
N SER A 102 -15.32 -15.47 11.02
CA SER A 102 -16.02 -16.56 10.32
C SER A 102 -15.39 -17.94 10.57
N ALA A 103 -14.11 -17.98 10.94
CA ALA A 103 -13.40 -19.17 11.40
C ALA A 103 -13.39 -19.31 12.94
N GLY A 104 -14.13 -18.45 13.65
CA GLY A 104 -14.18 -18.44 15.12
C GLY A 104 -12.92 -17.89 15.79
N LEU A 105 -12.09 -17.14 15.07
CA LEU A 105 -10.87 -16.53 15.59
C LEU A 105 -11.05 -15.03 15.83
N ASP A 106 -10.29 -14.50 16.79
CA ASP A 106 -10.23 -13.07 17.05
C ASP A 106 -9.24 -12.39 16.10
N GLY A 107 -9.55 -11.17 15.68
CA GLY A 107 -8.66 -10.36 14.87
C GLY A 107 -7.53 -9.79 15.73
N ALA A 108 -6.29 -9.87 15.26
CA ALA A 108 -5.15 -9.33 16.01
C ALA A 108 -5.02 -7.79 15.92
N GLY A 109 -5.84 -7.10 15.12
CA GLY A 109 -5.85 -5.62 15.09
C GLY A 109 -4.49 -4.98 14.78
N HIS A 110 -3.62 -5.69 14.06
CA HIS A 110 -2.23 -5.31 13.81
C HIS A 110 -1.89 -5.48 12.33
N PRO A 111 -1.14 -4.56 11.69
CA PRO A 111 -0.93 -4.60 10.23
C PRO A 111 -0.19 -5.82 9.71
N LEU A 112 0.61 -6.50 10.55
CA LEU A 112 1.35 -7.72 10.19
C LEU A 112 0.75 -9.01 10.74
N LEU A 113 -0.28 -8.93 11.60
CA LEU A 113 -0.89 -10.08 12.27
C LEU A 113 -2.40 -10.03 12.07
N GLY A 114 -2.96 -11.09 11.48
CA GLY A 114 -4.37 -11.15 11.12
C GLY A 114 -5.27 -11.81 12.17
N ALA A 115 -4.77 -12.81 12.89
CA ALA A 115 -5.59 -13.61 13.81
C ALA A 115 -4.86 -13.98 15.09
N VAL A 116 -5.63 -14.12 16.17
CA VAL A 116 -5.19 -14.66 17.46
C VAL A 116 -5.88 -16.02 17.67
N VAL A 117 -5.10 -17.03 18.04
CA VAL A 117 -5.57 -18.38 18.40
C VAL A 117 -5.22 -18.63 19.87
N ALA A 118 -6.23 -18.65 20.74
CA ALA A 118 -6.04 -18.97 22.14
C ALA A 118 -5.67 -20.46 22.33
N GLN A 119 -4.83 -20.74 23.33
CA GLN A 119 -4.48 -22.09 23.76
C GLN A 119 -5.00 -22.30 25.19
N PRO A 120 -6.24 -22.82 25.38
CA PRO A 120 -6.89 -22.87 26.69
C PRO A 120 -6.14 -23.71 27.74
N GLU A 121 -5.43 -24.75 27.30
CA GLU A 121 -4.70 -25.66 28.21
C GLU A 121 -3.49 -24.97 28.85
N SER A 122 -2.74 -24.17 28.09
CA SER A 122 -1.55 -23.46 28.56
C SER A 122 -1.84 -22.03 29.03
N GLY A 123 -2.99 -21.48 28.63
CA GLY A 123 -3.27 -20.04 28.73
C GLY A 123 -2.34 -19.19 27.85
N GLY A 124 -1.75 -19.79 26.81
CA GLY A 124 -0.92 -19.13 25.80
C GLY A 124 -1.73 -18.72 24.56
N VAL A 125 -1.04 -18.18 23.56
CA VAL A 125 -1.65 -17.74 22.29
C VAL A 125 -0.73 -17.99 21.11
N VAL A 126 -1.31 -18.14 19.92
CA VAL A 126 -0.60 -18.07 18.65
C VAL A 126 -1.18 -16.95 17.82
N LEU A 127 -0.37 -15.96 17.46
CA LEU A 127 -0.74 -14.92 16.51
C LEU A 127 -0.24 -15.32 15.12
N THR A 128 -1.06 -15.13 14.10
CA THR A 128 -0.70 -15.51 12.72
C THR A 128 -0.84 -14.33 11.77
N GLY A 129 0.03 -14.27 10.78
CA GLY A 129 0.06 -13.18 9.80
C GLY A 129 0.72 -13.55 8.49
N ARG A 130 0.87 -12.57 7.62
CA ARG A 130 1.58 -12.70 6.35
C ARG A 130 2.44 -11.46 6.12
N LEU A 131 3.61 -11.68 5.53
CA LEU A 131 4.49 -10.62 5.07
C LEU A 131 4.67 -10.77 3.57
N SER A 132 4.50 -9.67 2.84
CA SER A 132 4.78 -9.58 1.42
C SER A 132 5.12 -8.15 1.07
N VAL A 133 6.05 -7.96 0.15
CA VAL A 133 6.39 -6.62 -0.37
C VAL A 133 5.23 -5.95 -1.13
N VAL A 134 4.20 -6.71 -1.52
CA VAL A 134 3.00 -6.17 -2.16
C VAL A 134 2.04 -5.58 -1.11
N GLU A 135 1.85 -6.28 0.01
CA GLU A 135 0.95 -5.84 1.08
C GLU A 135 1.64 -4.81 2.01
N GLN A 136 2.96 -4.91 2.19
CA GLN A 136 3.78 -4.00 2.99
C GLN A 136 4.98 -3.48 2.16
N PRO A 137 4.77 -2.48 1.28
CA PRO A 137 5.81 -1.98 0.38
C PRO A 137 7.08 -1.48 1.06
N TRP A 138 6.97 -0.97 2.29
CA TRP A 138 8.10 -0.49 3.07
C TRP A 138 9.13 -1.60 3.38
N LEU A 139 8.76 -2.89 3.33
CA LEU A 139 9.71 -3.98 3.52
C LEU A 139 10.84 -3.95 2.49
N THR A 140 10.56 -3.54 1.25
CA THR A 140 11.57 -3.44 0.18
C THR A 140 12.69 -2.46 0.48
N ASP A 141 12.47 -1.53 1.42
CA ASP A 141 13.44 -0.51 1.80
C ASP A 141 14.42 -0.99 2.89
N HIS A 142 14.32 -2.24 3.38
CA HIS A 142 15.26 -2.81 4.34
C HIS A 142 16.13 -3.90 3.70
N VAL A 143 17.14 -3.48 2.94
CA VAL A 143 18.08 -4.38 2.27
C VAL A 143 19.40 -4.43 3.01
N VAL A 144 19.82 -5.63 3.40
CA VAL A 144 21.10 -5.88 4.07
C VAL A 144 21.80 -7.03 3.39
N GLY A 145 23.06 -6.86 3.00
CA GLY A 145 23.80 -7.90 2.27
C GLY A 145 23.20 -8.24 0.91
N GLY A 146 22.43 -7.33 0.30
CA GLY A 146 21.81 -7.51 -1.01
C GLY A 146 20.47 -8.26 -1.01
N VAL A 147 19.91 -8.58 0.15
CA VAL A 147 18.60 -9.24 0.28
C VAL A 147 17.63 -8.41 1.12
N VAL A 148 16.33 -8.47 0.82
CA VAL A 148 15.27 -7.85 1.62
C VAL A 148 15.10 -8.65 2.90
N LEU A 149 15.51 -8.06 4.03
CA LEU A 149 15.37 -8.68 5.35
C LEU A 149 14.23 -8.02 6.11
N PHE A 150 13.44 -8.83 6.81
CA PHE A 150 12.57 -8.29 7.85
C PHE A 150 13.46 -7.71 8.97
N PRO A 151 13.24 -6.45 9.36
CA PRO A 151 14.12 -5.79 10.32
C PRO A 151 14.04 -6.45 11.70
N GLY A 152 15.14 -6.42 12.45
CA GLY A 152 15.20 -6.93 13.83
C GLY A 152 14.14 -6.30 14.74
N THR A 153 13.87 -5.02 14.52
CA THR A 153 12.82 -4.25 15.21
C THR A 153 11.40 -4.71 14.87
N GLY A 154 11.22 -5.34 13.71
CA GLY A 154 9.96 -5.98 13.34
C GLY A 154 9.62 -7.16 14.25
N PHE A 155 10.62 -7.95 14.67
CA PHE A 155 10.39 -9.03 15.62
C PHE A 155 9.98 -8.51 17.00
N VAL A 156 10.59 -7.40 17.44
CA VAL A 156 10.22 -6.74 18.70
C VAL A 156 8.76 -6.28 18.66
N GLU A 157 8.34 -5.62 17.59
CA GLU A 157 6.94 -5.19 17.40
C GLU A 157 5.96 -6.36 17.44
N LEU A 158 6.26 -7.46 16.74
CA LEU A 158 5.43 -8.67 16.74
C LEU A 158 5.31 -9.29 18.14
N VAL A 159 6.40 -9.31 18.89
CA VAL A 159 6.45 -9.89 20.24
C VAL A 159 5.75 -9.00 21.26
N ILE A 160 5.86 -7.67 21.17
CA ILE A 160 5.08 -6.72 21.99
C ILE A 160 3.59 -6.99 21.79
N ARG A 161 3.14 -7.03 20.53
CA ARG A 161 1.73 -7.28 20.22
C ARG A 161 1.25 -8.63 20.74
N ALA A 162 2.07 -9.68 20.67
CA ALA A 162 1.73 -10.98 21.23
C ALA A 162 1.72 -10.98 22.78
N GLY A 163 2.60 -10.19 23.41
CA GLY A 163 2.61 -9.97 24.86
C GLY A 163 1.33 -9.32 25.37
N ASP A 164 0.76 -8.37 24.63
CA ASP A 164 -0.50 -7.70 24.98
C ASP A 164 -1.67 -8.70 25.14
N GLU A 165 -1.72 -9.75 24.31
CA GLU A 165 -2.77 -10.80 24.40
C GLU A 165 -2.74 -11.59 25.70
N VAL A 166 -1.57 -11.68 26.35
CA VAL A 166 -1.36 -12.45 27.58
C VAL A 166 -1.05 -11.55 28.78
N GLY A 167 -1.23 -10.24 28.64
CA GLY A 167 -0.98 -9.26 29.70
C GLY A 167 0.49 -9.14 30.11
N CYS A 168 1.43 -9.41 29.19
CA CYS A 168 2.86 -9.26 29.42
C CYS A 168 3.40 -8.00 28.72
N GLY A 169 3.74 -6.97 29.49
CA GLY A 169 4.20 -5.68 28.97
C GLY A 169 5.71 -5.54 28.79
N VAL A 170 6.48 -6.58 29.11
CA VAL A 170 7.96 -6.56 29.05
C VAL A 170 8.47 -7.74 28.25
N ILE A 171 9.32 -7.46 27.27
CA ILE A 171 10.21 -8.47 26.68
C ILE A 171 11.45 -8.51 27.56
N GLU A 172 11.59 -9.58 28.33
CA GLU A 172 12.72 -9.69 29.25
C GLU A 172 14.00 -9.99 28.50
N GLU A 173 13.89 -10.85 27.48
CA GLU A 173 14.95 -11.21 26.54
C GLU A 173 14.30 -11.65 25.21
N LEU A 174 14.91 -11.29 24.08
CA LEU A 174 14.58 -11.81 22.76
C LEU A 174 15.86 -11.95 21.94
N THR A 175 16.22 -13.19 21.60
CA THR A 175 17.34 -13.51 20.73
C THR A 175 16.84 -13.73 19.30
N LEU A 176 17.53 -13.13 18.33
CA LEU A 176 17.28 -13.28 16.91
C LEU A 176 18.27 -14.30 16.34
N GLY A 177 17.73 -15.37 15.75
CA GLY A 177 18.48 -16.48 15.17
C GLY A 177 18.60 -16.35 13.66
N ALA A 178 17.85 -17.16 12.91
CA ALA A 178 17.87 -17.13 11.45
C ALA A 178 17.24 -15.82 10.91
N PRO A 179 17.89 -15.10 9.99
CA PRO A 179 17.26 -13.95 9.33
C PRO A 179 16.01 -14.35 8.55
N LEU A 180 14.99 -13.50 8.54
CA LEU A 180 13.79 -13.66 7.72
C LEU A 180 13.97 -12.88 6.41
N VAL A 181 14.17 -13.58 5.31
CA VAL A 181 14.21 -13.01 3.96
C VAL A 181 12.78 -12.89 3.44
N VAL A 182 12.38 -11.69 3.00
CA VAL A 182 11.05 -11.47 2.39
C VAL A 182 11.18 -11.58 0.86
N PRO A 183 10.49 -12.53 0.21
CA PRO A 183 10.59 -12.73 -1.23
C PRO A 183 9.91 -11.60 -2.03
N ASP A 184 10.48 -11.25 -3.18
CA ASP A 184 10.01 -10.12 -4.03
C ASP A 184 8.60 -10.30 -4.61
N HIS A 185 8.15 -11.54 -4.81
CA HIS A 185 6.90 -11.87 -5.52
C HIS A 185 6.04 -12.92 -4.81
N ASP A 186 6.42 -13.30 -3.59
CA ASP A 186 5.69 -14.27 -2.79
C ASP A 186 5.34 -13.66 -1.42
N GLN A 187 4.71 -14.47 -0.58
CA GLN A 187 4.37 -14.13 0.79
C GLN A 187 4.97 -15.19 1.72
N VAL A 188 5.42 -14.75 2.89
CA VAL A 188 5.75 -15.66 3.98
C VAL A 188 4.66 -15.58 5.03
N ARG A 189 4.27 -16.74 5.57
CA ARG A 189 3.37 -16.81 6.72
C ARG A 189 4.22 -16.65 7.97
N ILE A 190 3.76 -15.84 8.91
CA ILE A 190 4.43 -15.62 10.20
C ILE A 190 3.55 -16.15 11.33
N GLN A 191 4.19 -16.71 12.35
CA GLN A 191 3.55 -17.10 13.61
C GLN A 191 4.35 -16.58 14.80
N VAL A 192 3.66 -15.99 15.76
CA VAL A 192 4.21 -15.67 17.07
C VAL A 192 3.53 -16.58 18.08
N VAL A 193 4.29 -17.44 18.75
CA VAL A 193 3.79 -18.43 19.70
C VAL A 193 4.20 -17.99 21.09
N VAL A 194 3.23 -17.72 21.95
CA VAL A 194 3.45 -17.42 23.36
C VAL A 194 2.96 -18.60 24.19
N GLY A 195 3.85 -19.20 24.95
CA GLY A 195 3.53 -20.34 25.80
C GLY A 195 2.77 -19.98 27.08
N GLY A 196 2.50 -21.01 27.88
CA GLY A 196 1.99 -20.85 29.23
C GLY A 196 3.00 -20.19 30.17
N VAL A 197 2.56 -19.88 31.39
CA VAL A 197 3.43 -19.34 32.43
C VAL A 197 4.49 -20.37 32.81
N GLY A 198 5.76 -20.04 32.62
CA GLY A 198 6.90 -20.85 33.01
C GLY A 198 7.17 -20.81 34.51
N GLU A 199 8.12 -21.61 34.98
CA GLU A 199 8.42 -21.79 36.42
C GLU A 199 8.76 -20.48 37.16
N PHE A 200 9.36 -19.51 36.45
CA PHE A 200 9.77 -18.22 37.01
C PHE A 200 8.76 -17.09 36.74
N GLY A 201 7.53 -17.41 36.32
CA GLY A 201 6.46 -16.44 36.08
C GLY A 201 6.48 -15.76 34.70
N GLY A 202 7.59 -15.85 33.97
CA GLY A 202 7.66 -15.41 32.56
C GLY A 202 7.07 -16.43 31.60
N ARG A 203 6.71 -15.99 30.39
CA ARG A 203 6.17 -16.84 29.31
C ARG A 203 7.19 -16.95 28.17
N PRO A 204 7.49 -18.16 27.66
CA PRO A 204 8.34 -18.27 26.49
C PRO A 204 7.62 -17.73 25.26
N VAL A 205 8.36 -17.09 24.36
CA VAL A 205 7.85 -16.60 23.08
C VAL A 205 8.77 -17.03 21.94
N SER A 206 8.19 -17.36 20.80
CA SER A 206 8.94 -17.72 19.58
C SER A 206 8.28 -17.14 18.35
N VAL A 207 9.07 -16.70 17.38
CA VAL A 207 8.61 -16.21 16.08
C VAL A 207 9.09 -17.13 14.97
N TYR A 208 8.16 -17.67 14.20
CA TYR A 208 8.42 -18.57 13.09
C TYR A 208 7.92 -17.99 11.77
N SER A 209 8.55 -18.41 10.68
CA SER A 209 7.96 -18.21 9.36
C SER A 209 7.96 -19.47 8.52
N ARG A 210 7.14 -19.47 7.48
CA ARG A 210 7.07 -20.52 6.48
C ARG A 210 6.75 -19.92 5.12
N GLY A 211 7.41 -20.44 4.08
CA GLY A 211 7.14 -20.05 2.69
C GLY A 211 5.69 -20.29 2.26
N GLY A 212 5.32 -19.70 1.11
CA GLY A 212 3.99 -19.83 0.52
C GLY A 212 3.66 -21.24 0.01
N GLU A 213 4.70 -22.02 -0.32
CA GLU A 213 4.58 -23.39 -0.86
C GLU A 213 4.08 -24.38 0.20
N ALA A 214 3.29 -25.36 -0.23
CA ALA A 214 2.62 -26.31 0.68
C ALA A 214 3.61 -27.17 1.50
N GLU A 215 4.79 -27.45 0.96
CA GLU A 215 5.83 -28.29 1.57
C GLU A 215 6.94 -27.49 2.27
N SER A 216 6.81 -26.16 2.38
CA SER A 216 7.80 -25.36 3.13
C SER A 216 7.82 -25.75 4.61
N ASP A 217 9.00 -25.86 5.20
CA ASP A 217 9.17 -26.08 6.64
C ASP A 217 9.08 -24.75 7.42
N TRP A 218 8.74 -24.84 8.70
CA TRP A 218 8.80 -23.70 9.62
C TRP A 218 10.24 -23.41 10.02
N VAL A 219 10.64 -22.14 9.96
CA VAL A 219 11.95 -21.65 10.40
C VAL A 219 11.75 -20.78 11.64
N LEU A 220 12.53 -21.05 12.69
CA LEU A 220 12.59 -20.21 13.90
C LEU A 220 13.49 -19.00 13.65
N HIS A 221 12.95 -17.80 13.84
CA HIS A 221 13.67 -16.54 13.62
C HIS A 221 14.01 -15.80 14.92
N ALA A 222 13.14 -15.90 15.92
CA ALA A 222 13.36 -15.26 17.21
C ALA A 222 12.79 -16.11 18.34
N GLU A 223 13.45 -16.11 19.49
CA GLU A 223 12.96 -16.76 20.70
C GLU A 223 13.34 -15.96 21.94
N GLY A 224 12.53 -16.04 22.99
CA GLY A 224 12.73 -15.21 24.16
C GLY A 224 11.71 -15.45 25.26
N ARG A 225 11.61 -14.48 26.16
CA ARG A 225 10.76 -14.53 27.35
C ARG A 225 10.03 -13.21 27.58
N LEU A 226 8.75 -13.33 27.87
CA LEU A 226 7.83 -12.24 28.20
C LEU A 226 7.58 -12.21 29.71
N GLY A 227 7.61 -11.02 30.30
CA GLY A 227 7.33 -10.78 31.70
C GLY A 227 6.04 -9.98 31.91
N ALA A 228 5.33 -10.29 33.00
CA ALA A 228 4.18 -9.51 33.47
C ALA A 228 4.58 -8.21 34.21
N GLY A 229 5.88 -7.88 34.27
CA GLY A 229 6.40 -6.73 34.97
C GLY A 229 5.77 -5.41 34.52
N GLY A 230 5.62 -4.47 35.45
CA GLY A 230 5.21 -3.11 35.10
C GLY A 230 6.31 -2.43 34.28
N VAL A 231 5.89 -1.66 33.27
CA VAL A 231 6.80 -0.84 32.46
C VAL A 231 7.60 0.08 33.39
N ALA A 232 8.92 -0.17 33.50
CA ALA A 232 9.81 0.67 34.31
C ALA A 232 9.85 2.09 33.73
N GLY A 233 9.99 3.12 34.58
CA GLY A 233 10.09 4.50 34.10
C GLY A 233 11.29 4.70 33.14
N PRO A 234 11.23 5.70 32.24
CA PRO A 234 12.32 5.96 31.30
C PRO A 234 13.64 6.17 32.05
N ALA A 235 14.69 5.48 31.59
CA ALA A 235 16.01 5.54 32.23
C ALA A 235 16.74 6.87 32.00
N ALA A 236 16.40 7.59 30.93
CA ALA A 236 17.01 8.86 30.54
C ALA A 236 15.96 9.98 30.46
N ASP A 237 16.34 11.18 30.90
CA ASP A 237 15.55 12.40 30.69
C ASP A 237 15.82 12.98 29.31
N LEU A 238 14.85 12.84 28.41
CA LEU A 238 14.89 13.34 27.03
C LEU A 238 14.08 14.63 26.85
N SER A 239 13.70 15.30 27.94
CA SER A 239 12.90 16.54 27.89
C SER A 239 13.70 17.76 27.41
N VAL A 240 15.01 17.80 27.71
CA VAL A 240 15.95 18.81 27.20
C VAL A 240 16.61 18.29 25.93
N TRP A 241 16.54 19.06 24.83
CA TRP A 241 17.03 18.61 23.53
C TRP A 241 17.70 19.70 22.68
N PRO A 242 18.87 19.41 22.05
CA PRO A 242 19.71 18.24 22.29
C PRO A 242 20.26 18.23 23.73
N PRO A 243 20.62 17.07 24.30
CA PRO A 243 21.11 17.02 25.67
C PRO A 243 22.34 17.91 25.88
N GLU A 244 22.46 18.49 27.07
CA GLU A 244 23.58 19.37 27.40
C GLU A 244 24.92 18.64 27.34
N GLY A 245 25.96 19.35 26.89
CA GLY A 245 27.32 18.82 26.75
C GLY A 245 27.51 17.89 25.56
N THR A 246 26.54 17.82 24.64
CA THR A 246 26.68 17.05 23.41
C THR A 246 27.33 17.85 22.29
N VAL A 247 27.96 17.14 21.35
CA VAL A 247 28.51 17.68 20.10
C VAL A 247 27.74 17.09 18.94
N SER A 248 27.36 17.91 17.95
CA SER A 248 26.69 17.44 16.75
C SER A 248 27.61 16.55 15.90
N VAL A 249 27.06 15.44 15.40
CA VAL A 249 27.71 14.52 14.48
C VAL A 249 27.15 14.77 13.08
N ASP A 250 28.03 14.98 12.10
CA ASP A 250 27.62 15.08 10.71
C ASP A 250 27.19 13.69 10.20
N ILE A 251 25.97 13.63 9.67
CA ILE A 251 25.34 12.41 9.14
C ILE A 251 25.03 12.53 7.64
N SER A 252 25.48 13.60 6.98
CA SER A 252 25.13 13.93 5.60
C SER A 252 25.49 12.81 4.62
N ASP A 253 26.58 12.09 4.86
CA ASP A 253 27.02 10.93 4.08
C ASP A 253 26.73 9.58 4.77
N GLY A 254 25.99 9.59 5.89
CA GLY A 254 25.79 8.44 6.76
C GLY A 254 25.18 7.25 6.02
N TYR A 255 24.10 7.47 5.26
CA TYR A 255 23.47 6.41 4.46
C TYR A 255 24.32 5.92 3.28
N GLU A 256 25.18 6.77 2.72
CA GLU A 256 26.12 6.34 1.68
C GLU A 256 27.22 5.45 2.27
N ARG A 257 27.74 5.80 3.45
CA ARG A 257 28.69 4.98 4.22
C ARG A 257 28.09 3.63 4.58
N LEU A 258 26.85 3.61 5.06
CA LEU A 258 26.11 2.39 5.36
C LEU A 258 25.90 1.52 4.11
N ALA A 259 25.53 2.11 2.97
CA ALA A 259 25.35 1.38 1.72
C ALA A 259 26.65 0.70 1.24
N ARG A 260 27.82 1.34 1.39
CA ARG A 260 29.12 0.74 1.06
C ARG A 260 29.47 -0.49 1.91
N ARG A 261 28.88 -0.61 3.10
CA ARG A 261 29.03 -1.76 4.00
C ARG A 261 27.98 -2.84 3.75
N GLY A 262 26.98 -2.58 2.89
CA GLY A 262 25.92 -3.54 2.55
C GLY A 262 24.55 -3.24 3.16
N TYR A 263 24.39 -2.12 3.89
CA TYR A 263 23.09 -1.65 4.38
C TYR A 263 22.46 -0.70 3.36
N VAL A 264 21.70 -1.26 2.43
CA VAL A 264 21.06 -0.49 1.34
C VAL A 264 19.64 -0.11 1.77
N TYR A 265 19.56 0.81 2.72
CA TYR A 265 18.26 1.32 3.17
C TYR A 265 17.60 2.15 2.08
N GLY A 266 16.35 1.84 1.75
CA GLY A 266 15.46 2.63 0.93
C GLY A 266 14.78 3.73 1.74
N ARG A 267 13.83 4.42 1.12
CA ARG A 267 13.32 5.70 1.62
C ARG A 267 12.64 5.58 2.98
N ALA A 268 11.83 4.56 3.21
CA ALA A 268 11.11 4.35 4.47
C ALA A 268 12.05 4.20 5.68
N PHE A 269 13.23 3.61 5.50
CA PHE A 269 14.21 3.37 6.56
C PHE A 269 15.22 4.52 6.71
N ARG A 270 15.20 5.54 5.85
CA ARG A 270 16.09 6.70 5.95
C ARG A 270 15.57 7.77 6.90
N GLY A 271 15.24 7.37 8.13
CA GLY A 271 14.59 8.21 9.13
C GLY A 271 15.50 9.01 10.06
N LEU A 272 16.82 8.80 10.05
CA LEU A 272 17.77 9.51 10.92
C LEU A 272 17.91 10.97 10.46
N ARG A 273 17.46 11.92 11.29
CA ARG A 273 17.42 13.35 10.95
C ARG A 273 18.62 14.13 11.47
N SER A 274 19.07 13.80 12.66
CA SER A 274 20.18 14.48 13.32
C SER A 274 20.75 13.61 14.43
N MET A 275 22.03 13.79 14.72
CA MET A 275 22.76 12.98 15.68
C MET A 275 23.72 13.84 16.51
N TRP A 276 23.86 13.48 17.78
CA TRP A 276 24.79 14.10 18.71
C TRP A 276 25.53 13.04 19.53
N ARG A 277 26.69 13.41 20.08
CA ARG A 277 27.51 12.53 20.91
C ARG A 277 27.95 13.22 22.19
N ARG A 278 27.94 12.48 23.30
CA ARG A 278 28.57 12.86 24.58
C ARG A 278 29.34 11.65 25.12
N GLY A 279 30.67 11.68 24.99
CA GLY A 279 31.48 10.50 25.29
C GLY A 279 31.10 9.32 24.39
N GLU A 280 30.64 8.22 25.00
CA GLU A 280 30.16 7.02 24.31
C GLU A 280 28.64 7.05 24.05
N GLU A 281 27.91 7.99 24.65
CA GLU A 281 26.47 8.16 24.44
C GLU A 281 26.19 8.78 23.07
N LEU A 282 25.22 8.21 22.38
CA LEU A 282 24.69 8.72 21.12
C LEU A 282 23.25 9.18 21.34
N PHE A 283 22.92 10.31 20.74
CA PHE A 283 21.57 10.85 20.74
C PHE A 283 21.13 11.09 19.31
N ALA A 284 19.89 10.78 18.98
CA ALA A 284 19.33 10.89 17.64
C ALA A 284 17.92 11.46 17.65
N GLU A 285 17.62 12.32 16.67
CA GLU A 285 16.22 12.55 16.27
C GLU A 285 15.94 11.73 15.03
N VAL A 286 14.84 10.99 15.09
CA VAL A 286 14.38 10.10 14.05
C VAL A 286 12.96 10.47 13.70
N GLY A 287 12.60 10.39 12.42
CA GLY A 287 11.21 10.43 12.04
C GLY A 287 11.00 9.93 10.62
N VAL A 288 9.83 9.38 10.38
CA VAL A 288 9.46 8.85 9.07
C VAL A 288 9.55 9.96 8.03
N PRO A 289 10.23 9.75 6.89
CA PRO A 289 10.24 10.72 5.81
C PRO A 289 8.82 10.93 5.29
N GLU A 290 8.38 12.19 5.20
CA GLU A 290 6.98 12.58 4.89
C GLU A 290 6.43 11.95 3.61
N ASP A 291 7.33 11.68 2.69
CA ASP A 291 7.04 11.27 1.34
C ASP A 291 7.19 9.75 1.14
N ALA A 292 7.61 9.00 2.18
CA ALA A 292 7.82 7.55 2.15
C ALA A 292 6.53 6.71 2.02
N GLY A 293 5.35 7.31 2.24
CA GLY A 293 4.06 6.61 2.09
C GLY A 293 3.84 5.47 3.10
N VAL A 294 4.47 5.55 4.27
CA VAL A 294 4.33 4.56 5.35
C VAL A 294 3.11 4.91 6.20
N ASP A 295 2.19 3.95 6.34
CA ASP A 295 1.10 4.03 7.30
C ASP A 295 1.56 3.49 8.67
N LEU A 296 1.46 4.34 9.69
CA LEU A 296 1.87 4.01 11.07
C LEU A 296 0.72 3.45 11.91
N SER A 297 -0.50 3.45 11.38
CA SER A 297 -1.68 3.03 12.13
C SER A 297 -1.63 1.54 12.49
N GLY A 298 -2.09 1.21 13.71
CA GLY A 298 -2.17 -0.17 14.21
C GLY A 298 -0.87 -0.78 14.72
N PHE A 299 0.28 -0.11 14.54
CA PHE A 299 1.54 -0.51 15.17
C PHE A 299 1.68 0.10 16.57
N GLY A 300 2.35 -0.64 17.46
CA GLY A 300 2.90 -0.10 18.70
C GLY A 300 3.98 0.94 18.37
N LEU A 301 5.13 0.49 17.90
CA LEU A 301 6.17 1.35 17.32
C LEU A 301 6.56 0.80 15.95
N HIS A 302 6.23 1.53 14.88
CA HIS A 302 6.46 1.03 13.53
C HIS A 302 7.95 0.67 13.32
N PRO A 303 8.29 -0.52 12.77
CA PRO A 303 9.67 -0.99 12.63
C PRO A 303 10.62 -0.01 11.95
N VAL A 304 10.18 0.72 10.91
CA VAL A 304 10.97 1.77 10.25
C VAL A 304 11.46 2.88 11.19
N VAL A 305 10.63 3.28 12.17
CA VAL A 305 11.00 4.33 13.14
C VAL A 305 12.02 3.78 14.12
N PHE A 306 11.75 2.58 14.64
CA PHE A 306 12.64 1.96 15.61
C PHE A 306 14.00 1.61 14.99
N ASP A 307 14.01 1.05 13.77
CA ASP A 307 15.24 0.65 13.09
C ASP A 307 16.12 1.85 12.75
N ALA A 308 15.51 2.97 12.32
CA ALA A 308 16.24 4.20 12.04
C ALA A 308 16.92 4.80 13.28
N ALA A 309 16.44 4.52 14.50
CA ALA A 309 17.16 4.89 15.73
C ALA A 309 18.45 4.07 15.91
N LEU A 310 18.45 2.80 15.53
CA LEU A 310 19.65 1.94 15.55
C LEU A 310 20.68 2.35 14.50
N HIS A 311 20.26 3.04 13.43
CA HIS A 311 21.19 3.55 12.43
C HIS A 311 22.19 4.54 13.02
N ALA A 312 21.84 5.27 14.09
CA ALA A 312 22.78 6.14 14.80
C ALA A 312 23.99 5.36 15.31
N VAL A 313 23.77 4.15 15.85
CA VAL A 313 24.85 3.25 16.28
C VAL A 313 25.64 2.76 15.08
N ALA A 314 24.97 2.30 14.02
CA ALA A 314 25.64 1.80 12.81
C ALA A 314 26.49 2.87 12.10
N VAL A 315 26.06 4.13 12.10
CA VAL A 315 26.79 5.28 11.55
C VAL A 315 28.00 5.65 12.42
N ALA A 316 27.85 5.57 13.75
CA ALA A 316 28.91 5.87 14.72
C ALA A 316 30.04 4.84 14.73
N VAL A 317 29.74 3.58 14.45
CA VAL A 317 30.72 2.50 14.37
C VAL A 317 31.39 2.53 13.00
N ASP A 318 32.72 2.50 13.00
CA ASP A 318 33.54 2.44 11.79
C ASP A 318 34.11 1.03 11.62
N ASP A 319 33.20 0.07 11.49
CA ASP A 319 33.49 -1.32 11.18
C ASP A 319 33.14 -1.60 9.70
N MET A 320 33.87 -2.53 9.10
CA MET A 320 33.67 -3.00 7.74
C MET A 320 32.70 -4.19 7.66
N GLU A 321 32.43 -4.86 8.79
CA GLU A 321 31.49 -5.99 8.84
C GLU A 321 30.03 -5.55 8.99
N ILE A 322 29.11 -6.35 8.43
CA ILE A 322 27.67 -6.18 8.61
C ILE A 322 27.29 -6.73 9.99
N SER A 323 26.93 -5.85 10.91
CA SER A 323 26.25 -6.17 12.17
C SER A 323 24.74 -5.94 12.06
N VAL A 324 23.94 -6.90 12.53
CA VAL A 324 22.50 -6.74 12.74
C VAL A 324 22.19 -7.01 14.22
N PRO A 325 21.07 -6.47 14.76
CA PRO A 325 20.67 -6.76 16.13
C PRO A 325 20.58 -8.26 16.37
N PHE A 326 21.22 -8.74 17.43
CA PHE A 326 21.22 -10.17 17.80
C PHE A 326 20.32 -10.45 19.00
N ALA A 327 20.31 -9.56 19.99
CA ALA A 327 19.52 -9.75 21.21
C ALA A 327 18.93 -8.42 21.68
N TRP A 328 17.79 -8.53 22.35
CA TRP A 328 17.08 -7.43 23.01
C TRP A 328 16.81 -7.83 24.45
N GLU A 329 17.01 -6.90 25.38
CA GLU A 329 16.77 -7.14 26.80
C GLU A 329 15.92 -6.01 27.38
N GLN A 330 15.00 -6.36 28.27
CA GLN A 330 14.19 -5.42 29.03
C GLN A 330 13.47 -4.37 28.16
N VAL A 331 12.84 -4.80 27.07
CA VAL A 331 12.11 -3.89 26.18
C VAL A 331 10.67 -3.71 26.66
N SER A 332 10.22 -2.46 26.71
CA SER A 332 8.84 -2.09 27.02
C SER A 332 8.37 -0.95 26.12
N LEU A 333 7.10 -0.98 25.74
CA LEU A 333 6.47 0.09 24.98
C LEU A 333 5.61 0.96 25.90
N HIS A 334 5.91 2.25 25.96
CA HIS A 334 5.20 3.21 26.83
C HIS A 334 4.07 3.95 26.13
N ALA A 335 4.22 4.17 24.82
CA ALA A 335 3.27 4.92 24.00
C ALA A 335 3.35 4.40 22.57
N ALA A 336 2.20 4.38 21.87
CA ALA A 336 2.07 3.87 20.52
C ALA A 336 1.86 4.98 19.48
N GLY A 337 2.13 4.67 18.21
CA GLY A 337 1.80 5.54 17.07
C GLY A 337 2.75 6.71 16.83
N ALA A 338 3.95 6.69 17.42
CA ALA A 338 4.94 7.73 17.22
C ALA A 338 5.51 7.69 15.78
N GLY A 339 5.40 8.81 15.05
CA GLY A 339 6.06 9.01 13.74
C GLY A 339 7.42 9.69 13.82
N ALA A 340 7.80 10.16 15.01
CA ALA A 340 9.11 10.73 15.29
C ALA A 340 9.49 10.43 16.75
N VAL A 341 10.77 10.16 16.98
CA VAL A 341 11.31 9.82 18.30
C VAL A 341 12.64 10.52 18.55
N ARG A 342 12.94 10.71 19.84
CA ARG A 342 14.26 11.06 20.36
C ARG A 342 14.80 9.81 21.05
N ALA A 343 16.04 9.44 20.72
CA ALA A 343 16.72 8.26 21.26
C ALA A 343 18.14 8.64 21.69
#